data_AF-A0AAE6P0J2-F1
#
_entry.id   AF-A0AAE6P0J2-F1
#
_cell.length_a   1.000
_cell.length_b   1.000
_cell.length_c   1.000
_cell.angle_alpha   90.00
_cell.angle_beta   90.00
_cell.angle_gamma   90.00
#
_symmetry.space_group_name_H-M   'P 1'
#
loop_
_entity.id
_entity.type
_entity.pdbx_description
1 polymer ?
#
loop_
_entity_poly.entity_id
_entity_poly.type
_entity_poly.pdbx_seq_one_letter_code
_entity_poly.pdbx_strand_id
1 'polypeptide(L)' 'MANVELERNAQKVFKKIKVALINKDLTQVDMSKIVDVSPVELNRAIHGEMSPKSQRIRKQIFKYLNIKVS' A
#
# COMPACT_ATOMS: atom_id res chain seq x y z
N MET A 1 -0.81 -4.30 24.63
CA MET A 1 -1.28 -5.25 23.60
C MET A 1 -1.74 -4.56 22.32
N ALA A 2 -2.33 -3.36 22.35
CA ALA A 2 -2.81 -2.64 21.16
C ALA A 2 -1.73 -2.34 20.08
N ASN A 3 -0.51 -1.92 20.46
CA ASN A 3 0.55 -1.61 19.48
C ASN A 3 0.98 -2.82 18.64
N VAL A 4 1.08 -3.99 19.27
CA VAL A 4 1.45 -5.25 18.58
C VAL A 4 0.41 -5.64 17.54
N GLU A 5 -0.86 -5.37 17.82
CA GLU A 5 -1.96 -5.67 16.89
C GLU A 5 -1.98 -4.72 15.69
N LEU A 6 -1.72 -3.43 15.93
CA LEU A 6 -1.56 -2.42 14.86
C LEU A 6 -0.39 -2.76 13.93
N GLU A 7 0.76 -3.15 14.49
CA GLU A 7 1.93 -3.56 13.71
C GLU A 7 1.66 -4.80 12.86
N ARG A 8 1.00 -5.81 13.44
CA ARG A 8 0.59 -7.03 12.70
C ARG A 8 -0.35 -6.70 11.55
N ASN A 9 -1.30 -5.79 11.76
CA ASN A 9 -2.24 -5.38 10.72
C ASN A 9 -1.54 -4.57 9.60
N ALA A 10 -0.62 -3.68 9.94
CA ALA A 10 0.20 -2.98 8.97
C ALA A 10 1.03 -3.94 8.11
N GLN A 11 1.66 -4.95 8.72
CA GLN A 11 2.40 -5.98 7.99
C GLN A 11 1.51 -6.83 7.06
N LYS A 12 0.29 -7.17 7.50
CA LYS A 12 -0.68 -7.89 6.64
C LYS A 12 -1.05 -7.06 5.41
N VAL A 13 -1.33 -5.77 5.59
CA VAL A 13 -1.63 -4.86 4.48
C VAL A 13 -0.44 -4.76 3.52
N PHE A 14 0.77 -4.58 4.03
CA PHE A 14 2.00 -4.55 3.24
C PHE A 14 2.14 -5.80 2.37
N LYS A 15 2.02 -6.99 2.98
CA LYS A 15 2.11 -8.27 2.25
C LYS A 15 1.03 -8.41 1.19
N LYS A 16 -0.22 -8.03 1.50
CA LYS A 16 -1.34 -8.09 0.56
C LYS A 16 -1.10 -7.22 -0.68
N ILE A 17 -0.58 -6.01 -0.49
CA ILE A 17 -0.21 -5.12 -1.60
C ILE A 17 0.89 -5.76 -2.45
N LYS A 18 1.96 -6.27 -1.84
CA LYS A 18 3.08 -6.88 -2.55
C LYS A 18 2.66 -8.09 -3.38
N VAL A 19 1.85 -8.99 -2.82
CA VAL A 19 1.32 -10.15 -3.55
C VAL A 19 0.42 -9.72 -4.71
N ALA A 20 -0.44 -8.72 -4.51
CA ALA A 20 -1.32 -8.24 -5.57
C ALA A 20 -0.57 -7.54 -6.71
N LEU A 21 0.56 -6.88 -6.42
CA LEU A 21 1.45 -6.32 -7.44
C LEU A 21 2.10 -7.44 -8.27
N ILE A 22 2.63 -8.48 -7.61
CA ILE A 22 3.22 -9.65 -8.28
C ILE A 22 2.20 -10.32 -9.19
N ASN A 23 0.97 -10.55 -8.71
CA ASN A 23 -0.10 -11.19 -9.50
C ASN A 23 -0.54 -10.39 -10.74
N LYS A 24 -0.10 -9.13 -10.87
CA LYS A 24 -0.39 -8.24 -12.00
C LYS A 24 0.87 -7.89 -12.80
N ASP A 25 2.00 -8.54 -12.52
CA ASP A 25 3.30 -8.25 -13.13
C ASP A 25 3.72 -6.78 -12.99
N LEU A 26 3.44 -6.17 -11.83
CA LEU A 26 3.75 -4.76 -11.54
C LEU A 26 4.82 -4.61 -10.47
N THR A 27 5.73 -3.65 -10.67
CA THR A 27 6.63 -3.20 -9.60
C THR A 27 5.98 -2.08 -8.78
N GLN A 28 6.58 -1.74 -7.63
CA GLN A 28 6.20 -0.53 -6.90
C GLN A 28 6.49 0.74 -7.72
N VAL A 29 7.50 0.75 -8.59
CA VAL A 29 7.77 1.91 -9.46
C VAL A 29 6.67 2.07 -10.50
N ASP A 30 6.15 0.97 -11.06
CA ASP A 30 5.02 1.04 -12.00
C ASP A 30 3.75 1.51 -11.29
N MET A 31 3.52 1.00 -10.08
CA MET A 31 2.40 1.46 -9.25
C MET A 31 2.50 2.95 -8.91
N SER A 32 3.70 3.49 -8.71
CA SER A 32 3.87 4.93 -8.42
C SER A 32 3.51 5.80 -9.62
N LYS A 33 3.81 5.34 -10.83
CA LYS A 33 3.38 5.98 -12.07
C LYS A 33 1.86 5.92 -12.24
N ILE A 34 1.24 4.78 -11.92
CA ILE A 34 -0.22 4.57 -12.04
C ILE A 34 -1.01 5.50 -11.12
N VAL A 35 -0.53 5.74 -9.89
CA VAL A 35 -1.19 6.64 -8.92
C VAL A 35 -0.63 8.06 -8.90
N ASP A 36 0.23 8.38 -9.87
CA ASP A 36 0.85 9.69 -10.06
C ASP A 36 1.51 10.27 -8.80
N VAL A 37 2.45 9.50 -8.23
CA VAL A 37 3.27 9.92 -7.09
C VAL A 37 4.73 9.48 -7.26
N SER A 38 5.62 10.07 -6.47
CA SER A 38 7.01 9.59 -6.46
C SER A 38 7.11 8.18 -5.86
N PRO A 39 8.11 7.37 -6.29
CA PRO A 39 8.36 6.06 -5.69
C PRO A 39 8.58 6.09 -4.17
N VAL A 40 9.17 7.18 -3.66
CA VAL A 40 9.41 7.38 -2.22
C VAL A 40 8.09 7.52 -1.46
N GLU A 41 7.17 8.33 -1.98
CA GLU A 41 5.85 8.53 -1.36
C GLU A 41 5.00 7.27 -1.42
N LEU A 42 5.04 6.55 -2.54
CA LEU A 42 4.39 5.26 -2.65
C LEU A 42 4.95 4.25 -1.64
N ASN A 43 6.28 4.18 -1.50
CA ASN A 43 6.93 3.26 -0.59
C ASN A 43 6.52 3.56 0.87
N ARG A 44 6.59 4.82 1.31
CA ARG A 44 6.12 5.24 2.65
C ARG A 44 4.66 4.87 2.89
N ALA A 45 3.80 5.09 1.89
CA ALA A 45 2.40 4.71 1.98
C ALA A 45 2.22 3.19 2.13
N ILE A 46 2.95 2.37 1.38
CA ILE A 46 2.88 0.91 1.46
C ILE A 46 3.43 0.39 2.80
N HIS A 47 4.43 1.07 3.37
CA HIS A 47 5.03 0.74 4.67
C HIS A 47 4.23 1.27 5.88
N GLY A 48 3.06 1.86 5.66
CA GLY A 48 2.14 2.21 6.75
C GLY A 48 2.32 3.62 7.32
N GLU A 49 2.98 4.55 6.61
CA GLU A 49 3.02 5.95 7.02
C GLU A 49 1.59 6.51 7.17
N MET A 50 1.31 7.21 8.27
CA MET A 50 -0.05 7.60 8.65
C MET A 50 -0.47 8.98 8.14
N SER A 51 0.37 9.66 7.34
CA SER A 51 0.06 10.97 6.78
C SER A 51 -1.22 10.93 5.92
N PRO A 52 -2.00 12.03 5.84
CA PRO A 52 -3.18 12.09 4.98
C PRO A 52 -2.87 11.75 3.51
N LYS A 53 -1.68 12.13 3.03
CA LYS A 53 -1.21 11.79 1.69
C LYS A 53 -1.01 10.28 1.53
N SER A 54 -0.30 9.63 2.45
CA SER A 54 -0.08 8.18 2.43
C SER A 54 -1.37 7.37 2.53
N GLN A 55 -2.36 7.84 3.31
CA GLN A 55 -3.69 7.24 3.34
C GLN A 55 -4.41 7.33 2.00
N ARG A 56 -4.36 8.48 1.31
CA ARG A 56 -4.93 8.64 -0.04
C ARG A 56 -4.24 7.73 -1.06
N ILE A 57 -2.91 7.63 -1.02
CA ILE A 57 -2.15 6.73 -1.89
C ILE A 57 -2.59 5.28 -1.67
N ARG A 58 -2.68 4.81 -0.42
CA ARG A 58 -3.17 3.44 -0.13
C ARG A 58 -4.57 3.19 -0.67
N LYS A 59 -5.49 4.15 -0.55
CA LYS A 59 -6.85 4.02 -1.12
C LYS A 59 -6.81 3.83 -2.64
N GLN A 60 -5.97 4.56 -3.34
CA GLN A 60 -5.80 4.41 -4.79
C GLN A 60 -5.19 3.05 -5.16
N ILE A 61 -4.15 2.61 -4.43
CA ILE A 61 -3.55 1.27 -4.59
C ILE A 61 -4.62 0.19 -4.39
N PHE A 62 -5.42 0.28 -3.33
CA PHE A 62 -6.46 -0.71 -3.06
C PHE A 62 -7.51 -0.78 -4.16
N LYS A 63 -7.94 0.37 -4.67
CA LYS A 63 -8.86 0.45 -5.80
C LYS A 63 -8.28 -0.22 -7.05
N TYR A 64 -7.04 0.12 -7.40
CA TYR A 64 -6.39 -0.41 -8.61
C TYR A 64 -6.09 -1.92 -8.52
N LEU A 65 -5.66 -2.39 -7.35
CA LEU A 65 -5.33 -3.79 -7.11
C LEU A 65 -6.55 -4.64 -6.71
N ASN A 66 -7.76 -4.08 -6.72
CA ASN A 66 -8.99 -4.76 -6.30
C ASN A 66 -8.89 -5.39 -4.88
N ILE A 67 -8.15 -4.73 -3.99
CA ILE A 67 -7.99 -5.17 -2.60
C ILE A 67 -9.21 -4.71 -1.81
N LYS A 68 -10.05 -5.66 -1.39
CA LYS A 68 -11.11 -5.38 -0.42
C LYS A 68 -10.50 -4.99 0.93
N VAL A 69 -10.94 -3.85 1.44
CA VAL A 69 -10.71 -3.41 2.81
C VAL A 69 -11.98 -3.77 3.58
N SER A 70 -11.88 -4.78 4.44
CA SER A 70 -12.94 -5.22 5.36
C SER A 70 -12.91 -4.40 6.63
#